data_AF-A0A2E4G2F2-F1
#
_entry.id   AF-A0A2E4G2F2-F1
#
_cell.length_a   1.000
_cell.length_b   1.000
_cell.length_c   1.000
_cell.angle_alpha   90.00
_cell.angle_beta   90.00
_cell.angle_gamma   90.00
#
_symmetry.space_group_name_H-M   'P 1'
#
loop_
_entity.id
_entity.type
_entity.pdbx_description
1 polymer ?
#
loop_
_entity_poly.entity_id
_entity_poly.type
_entity_poly.pdbx_seq_one_letter_code
_entity_poly.pdbx_strand_id
1 'polypeptide(L)'
;MNDLFNKLSFKFASMMKRFAFLLLLLPFVLNSQPIVRDGLPLDLNQEKIILLKHEKIEVKADKKAGKQQKYLYLRQSNHNSVIEESNEKLILAAMDYPFEYAISTLSKYKSILKAGYKYVLISNVYKNEHLYSQPNEGELIVFEYFILDVNENVAFKVFELDEMKVYDSKMLIRRLNKALKKQYPESY
;
A
#
# COMPACT_ATOMS: atom_id res chain seq x y z
N MET A 1 14.32 63.33 8.87
CA MET A 1 13.67 62.23 8.10
C MET A 1 14.50 60.94 8.01
N ASN A 2 15.83 60.95 8.24
CA ASN A 2 16.66 59.74 8.07
C ASN A 2 16.66 58.75 9.25
N ASP A 3 16.18 59.15 10.43
CA ASP A 3 16.33 58.33 11.65
C ASP A 3 15.19 57.32 11.86
N LEU A 4 14.03 57.54 11.22
CA LEU A 4 12.87 56.64 11.30
C LEU A 4 13.06 55.40 10.42
N PHE A 5 13.66 55.56 9.23
CA PHE A 5 13.90 54.47 8.29
C PHE A 5 14.94 53.45 8.79
N ASN A 6 15.98 53.91 9.49
CA ASN A 6 17.02 53.03 10.04
C ASN A 6 16.52 52.18 11.23
N LYS A 7 15.61 52.70 12.05
CA LYS A 7 15.01 51.92 13.15
C LYS A 7 14.01 50.86 12.67
N LEU A 8 13.32 51.09 11.57
CA LEU A 8 12.43 50.09 10.97
C LEU A 8 13.22 48.94 10.32
N SER A 9 14.30 49.21 9.58
CA SER A 9 15.08 48.16 8.93
C SER A 9 15.73 47.17 9.92
N PHE A 10 16.16 47.66 11.09
CA PHE A 10 16.78 46.82 12.13
C PHE A 10 15.80 45.87 12.82
N LYS A 11 14.54 46.29 13.02
CA LYS A 11 13.49 45.41 13.60
C LYS A 11 13.08 44.29 12.63
N PHE A 12 13.02 44.58 11.33
CA PHE A 12 12.70 43.57 10.32
C PHE A 12 13.80 42.52 10.16
N ALA A 13 15.08 42.93 10.20
CA ALA A 13 16.21 41.99 10.13
C ALA A 13 16.29 41.05 11.35
N SER A 14 15.89 41.53 12.53
CA SER A 14 15.83 40.74 13.77
C SER A 14 14.66 39.73 13.79
N MET A 15 13.48 40.12 13.28
CA MET A 15 12.34 39.20 13.15
C MET A 15 12.57 38.09 12.11
N MET A 16 13.23 38.39 10.98
CA MET A 16 13.53 37.35 9.97
C MET A 16 14.54 36.31 10.45
N LYS A 17 15.50 36.67 11.32
CA LYS A 17 16.44 35.72 11.92
C LYS A 17 15.77 34.74 12.88
N ARG A 18 14.73 35.16 13.61
CA ARG A 18 13.95 34.27 14.49
C ARG A 18 13.02 33.33 13.71
N PHE A 19 12.54 33.76 12.54
CA PHE A 19 11.74 32.90 11.66
C PHE A 19 12.57 31.82 10.94
N ALA A 20 13.80 32.15 10.53
CA ALA A 20 14.70 31.18 9.90
C ALA A 20 15.12 30.03 10.84
N PHE A 21 15.20 30.29 12.15
CA PHE A 21 15.54 29.26 13.14
C PHE A 21 14.37 28.31 13.45
N LEU A 22 13.12 28.74 13.23
CA LEU A 22 11.92 27.92 13.44
C LEU A 22 11.67 26.92 12.30
N LEU A 23 12.19 27.19 11.09
CA LEU A 23 12.12 26.26 9.96
C LEU A 23 13.08 25.07 10.08
N LEU A 24 14.12 25.16 10.92
CA LEU A 24 15.09 24.09 11.17
C LEU A 24 14.58 22.99 12.12
N LEU A 25 13.43 23.22 12.77
CA LEU A 25 12.75 22.23 13.61
C LEU A 25 11.60 21.52 12.89
N LEU A 26 11.39 21.79 11.60
CA LEU A 26 10.46 20.98 10.82
C LEU A 26 11.07 19.60 10.66
N PRO A 27 10.45 18.53 11.19
CA PRO A 27 10.82 17.18 10.78
C PRO A 27 10.51 17.12 9.29
N PHE A 28 11.55 17.14 8.46
CA PHE A 28 11.42 16.66 7.10
C PHE A 28 11.01 15.20 7.25
N VAL A 29 9.70 14.94 7.15
CA VAL A 29 9.18 13.61 6.92
C VAL A 29 9.59 13.27 5.50
N LEU A 30 10.86 12.90 5.32
CA LEU A 30 11.28 12.15 4.17
C LEU A 30 10.45 10.88 4.20
N ASN A 31 9.46 10.78 3.32
CA ASN A 31 8.87 9.51 2.96
C ASN A 31 9.99 8.71 2.28
N SER A 32 10.81 8.04 3.08
CA SER A 32 11.84 7.14 2.58
C SER A 32 11.17 5.93 1.94
N GLN A 33 11.71 5.48 0.82
CA GLN A 33 11.32 4.19 0.26
C GLN A 33 11.64 3.10 1.29
N PRO A 34 10.76 2.09 1.45
CA PRO A 34 11.02 1.03 2.40
C PRO A 34 12.29 0.25 2.05
N ILE A 35 13.00 -0.21 3.07
CA ILE A 35 14.14 -1.10 2.88
C ILE A 35 13.60 -2.47 2.51
N VAL A 36 13.98 -2.99 1.33
CA VAL A 36 13.50 -4.30 0.86
C VAL A 36 14.40 -5.41 1.39
N ARG A 37 13.78 -6.47 1.93
CA ARG A 37 14.45 -7.70 2.38
C ARG A 37 13.75 -8.93 1.80
N ASP A 38 14.51 -10.01 1.66
CA ASP A 38 13.95 -11.31 1.29
C ASP A 38 13.45 -12.06 2.53
N GLY A 39 12.40 -12.87 2.35
CA GLY A 39 11.87 -13.76 3.39
C GLY A 39 10.68 -13.18 4.14
N LEU A 40 10.51 -13.57 5.41
CA LEU A 40 9.46 -13.09 6.30
C LEU A 40 10.08 -12.45 7.56
N PRO A 41 9.41 -11.49 8.21
CA PRO A 41 9.80 -11.00 9.54
C PRO A 41 9.93 -12.17 10.52
N LEU A 42 10.87 -12.12 11.47
CA LEU A 42 11.15 -13.24 12.40
C LEU A 42 10.09 -13.43 13.47
N ASP A 43 9.41 -12.36 13.85
CA ASP A 43 8.41 -12.23 14.91
C ASP A 43 6.98 -12.18 14.37
N LEU A 44 6.77 -12.49 13.08
CA LEU A 44 5.44 -12.44 12.45
C LEU A 44 4.39 -13.32 13.17
N ASN A 45 4.83 -14.39 13.85
CA ASN A 45 3.98 -15.29 14.63
C ASN A 45 3.57 -14.73 16.01
N GLN A 46 4.16 -13.62 16.44
CA GLN A 46 3.88 -12.95 17.72
C GLN A 46 3.17 -11.60 17.52
N GLU A 47 3.09 -11.14 16.26
CA GLU A 47 2.64 -9.82 15.87
C GLU A 47 1.42 -9.90 14.96
N LYS A 48 0.71 -8.77 14.82
CA LYS A 48 -0.54 -8.70 14.06
C LYS A 48 -0.31 -8.18 12.65
N ILE A 49 -0.98 -8.79 11.68
CA ILE A 49 -0.93 -8.36 10.27
C ILE A 49 -2.26 -7.80 9.77
N ILE A 50 -2.21 -6.84 8.86
CA ILE A 50 -3.37 -6.40 8.09
C ILE A 50 -3.31 -7.02 6.69
N LEU A 51 -4.37 -7.73 6.33
CA LEU A 51 -4.60 -8.22 4.98
C LEU A 51 -5.46 -7.20 4.21
N LEU A 52 -5.00 -6.83 3.01
CA LEU A 52 -5.69 -5.82 2.21
C LEU A 52 -6.72 -6.47 1.27
N LYS A 53 -7.91 -5.90 1.26
CA LYS A 53 -8.98 -6.17 0.30
C LYS A 53 -9.00 -5.11 -0.80
N HIS A 54 -9.57 -5.45 -1.96
CA HIS A 54 -9.68 -4.54 -3.09
C HIS A 54 -10.75 -3.45 -2.84
N GLU A 55 -10.55 -2.27 -3.44
CA GLU A 55 -11.45 -1.11 -3.34
C GLU A 55 -12.01 -0.73 -4.71
N LYS A 56 -13.30 -0.37 -4.76
CA LYS A 56 -13.90 0.16 -5.99
C LYS A 56 -13.14 1.39 -6.46
N ILE A 57 -13.05 1.52 -7.78
CA ILE A 57 -12.49 2.70 -8.45
C ILE A 57 -13.55 3.44 -9.24
N GLU A 58 -13.29 4.71 -9.52
CA GLU A 58 -14.04 5.45 -10.52
C GLU A 58 -13.72 4.89 -11.92
N VAL A 59 -14.76 4.65 -12.72
CA VAL A 59 -14.60 4.29 -14.13
C VAL A 59 -14.47 5.59 -14.93
N LYS A 60 -13.24 5.92 -15.34
CA LYS A 60 -12.92 7.16 -16.08
C LYS A 60 -12.97 7.00 -17.59
N ALA A 61 -12.84 5.76 -18.09
CA ALA A 61 -12.79 5.49 -19.52
C ALA A 61 -14.18 5.50 -20.17
N ASP A 62 -14.26 5.93 -21.43
CA ASP A 62 -15.54 5.98 -22.17
C ASP A 62 -15.78 4.71 -23.02
N LYS A 63 -16.87 4.00 -22.72
CA LYS A 63 -17.33 2.81 -23.46
C LYS A 63 -17.66 3.11 -24.93
N LYS A 64 -18.02 4.34 -25.29
CA LYS A 64 -18.44 4.71 -26.66
C LYS A 64 -17.29 5.24 -27.52
N ALA A 65 -16.14 5.53 -26.92
CA ALA A 65 -14.96 6.05 -27.61
C ALA A 65 -14.17 4.97 -28.38
N GLY A 66 -12.92 5.27 -28.72
CA GLY A 66 -12.02 4.39 -29.48
C GLY A 66 -11.68 3.06 -28.79
N LYS A 67 -11.00 2.17 -29.52
CA LYS A 67 -10.63 0.81 -29.06
C LYS A 67 -9.92 0.81 -27.69
N GLN A 68 -8.98 1.73 -27.48
CA GLN A 68 -8.24 1.86 -26.22
C GLN A 68 -9.15 2.24 -25.05
N GLN A 69 -10.05 3.22 -25.23
CA GLN A 69 -10.99 3.64 -24.20
C GLN A 69 -11.98 2.53 -23.84
N LYS A 70 -12.47 1.78 -24.84
CA LYS A 70 -13.29 0.58 -24.62
C LYS A 70 -12.58 -0.48 -23.79
N TYR A 71 -11.29 -0.73 -24.07
CA TYR A 71 -10.48 -1.67 -23.31
C TYR A 71 -10.30 -1.22 -21.86
N LEU A 72 -9.93 0.05 -21.62
CA LEU A 72 -9.80 0.60 -20.28
C LEU A 72 -11.13 0.57 -19.51
N TYR A 73 -12.23 0.90 -20.17
CA TYR A 73 -13.58 0.81 -19.59
C TYR A 73 -13.88 -0.62 -19.13
N LEU A 74 -13.55 -1.61 -19.96
CA LEU A 74 -13.75 -3.02 -19.63
C LEU A 74 -12.91 -3.42 -18.40
N ARG A 75 -11.64 -3.04 -18.33
CA ARG A 75 -10.78 -3.35 -17.17
C ARG A 75 -11.32 -2.76 -15.87
N GLN A 76 -11.64 -1.46 -15.88
CA GLN A 76 -12.11 -0.74 -14.70
C GLN A 76 -13.48 -1.26 -14.24
N SER A 77 -14.38 -1.52 -15.19
CA SER A 77 -15.71 -2.09 -14.89
C SER A 77 -15.60 -3.52 -14.37
N ASN A 78 -14.73 -4.34 -14.99
CA ASN A 78 -14.50 -5.72 -14.54
C ASN A 78 -13.95 -5.74 -13.11
N HIS A 79 -12.92 -4.92 -12.81
CA HIS A 79 -12.42 -4.74 -11.45
C HIS A 79 -13.57 -4.49 -10.47
N ASN A 80 -14.39 -3.45 -10.72
CA ASN A 80 -15.50 -3.11 -9.84
C ASN A 80 -16.54 -4.22 -9.68
N SER A 81 -16.73 -5.07 -10.70
CA SER A 81 -17.68 -6.17 -10.66
C SER A 81 -17.19 -7.40 -9.88
N VAL A 82 -15.88 -7.68 -9.90
CA VAL A 82 -15.33 -8.92 -9.32
C VAL A 82 -14.86 -8.75 -7.87
N ILE A 83 -14.60 -7.52 -7.43
CA ILE A 83 -13.95 -7.30 -6.13
C ILE A 83 -14.84 -7.65 -4.93
N GLU A 84 -16.16 -7.61 -5.08
CA GLU A 84 -17.09 -7.97 -4.00
C GLU A 84 -16.93 -9.45 -3.65
N GLU A 85 -17.10 -10.33 -4.63
CA GLU A 85 -16.89 -11.77 -4.48
C GLU A 85 -15.44 -12.09 -4.07
N SER A 86 -14.44 -11.40 -4.65
CA SER A 86 -13.03 -11.57 -4.27
C SER A 86 -12.80 -11.24 -2.79
N ASN A 87 -13.39 -10.16 -2.29
CA ASN A 87 -13.24 -9.72 -0.90
C ASN A 87 -13.97 -10.66 0.07
N GLU A 88 -15.13 -11.19 -0.28
CA GLU A 88 -15.81 -12.23 0.51
C GLU A 88 -14.96 -13.50 0.61
N LYS A 89 -14.40 -13.94 -0.52
CA LYS A 89 -13.46 -15.08 -0.55
C LYS A 89 -12.21 -14.82 0.28
N LEU A 90 -11.74 -13.58 0.40
CA LEU A 90 -10.61 -13.23 1.28
C LEU A 90 -10.98 -13.43 2.74
N ILE A 91 -12.17 -13.02 3.17
CA ILE A 91 -12.64 -13.21 4.55
C ILE A 91 -12.64 -14.70 4.91
N LEU A 92 -13.18 -15.54 4.03
CA LEU A 92 -13.23 -16.99 4.23
C LEU A 92 -11.83 -17.61 4.21
N ALA A 93 -11.01 -17.26 3.20
CA ALA A 93 -9.67 -17.84 3.07
C ALA A 93 -8.74 -17.42 4.21
N ALA A 94 -8.88 -16.20 4.74
CA ALA A 94 -8.07 -15.71 5.84
C ALA A 94 -8.29 -16.48 7.14
N MET A 95 -9.39 -17.24 7.28
CA MET A 95 -9.58 -18.15 8.42
C MET A 95 -8.52 -19.25 8.49
N ASP A 96 -7.87 -19.58 7.37
CA ASP A 96 -6.75 -20.53 7.31
C ASP A 96 -5.39 -19.88 7.64
N TYR A 97 -5.34 -18.56 7.90
CA TYR A 97 -4.11 -17.88 8.29
C TYR A 97 -3.86 -18.06 9.80
N PRO A 98 -2.67 -18.51 10.23
CA PRO A 98 -2.47 -19.02 11.58
C PRO A 98 -2.22 -17.96 12.66
N PHE A 99 -1.98 -16.70 12.29
CA PHE A 99 -1.64 -15.62 13.24
C PHE A 99 -2.74 -14.58 13.34
N GLU A 100 -2.66 -13.66 14.30
CA GLU A 100 -3.66 -12.61 14.45
C GLU A 100 -3.67 -11.66 13.25
N TYR A 101 -4.86 -11.38 12.72
CA TYR A 101 -5.04 -10.54 11.54
C TYR A 101 -6.27 -9.64 11.61
N ALA A 102 -6.22 -8.56 10.83
CA ALA A 102 -7.38 -7.77 10.43
C ALA A 102 -7.46 -7.69 8.91
N ILE A 103 -8.68 -7.46 8.40
CA ILE A 103 -8.89 -7.15 7.00
C ILE A 103 -9.25 -5.67 6.87
N SER A 104 -8.52 -4.95 6.02
CA SER A 104 -8.76 -3.54 5.75
C SER A 104 -8.53 -3.23 4.27
N THR A 105 -8.57 -1.95 3.92
CA THR A 105 -8.27 -1.48 2.56
C THR A 105 -7.03 -0.60 2.55
N LEU A 106 -6.45 -0.38 1.37
CA LEU A 106 -5.29 0.49 1.23
C LEU A 106 -5.58 1.91 1.74
N SER A 107 -6.79 2.43 1.50
CA SER A 107 -7.18 3.76 1.99
C SER A 107 -7.40 3.84 3.51
N LYS A 108 -7.67 2.71 4.19
CA LYS A 108 -8.09 2.68 5.60
C LYS A 108 -7.12 2.00 6.55
N TYR A 109 -6.16 1.19 6.10
CA TYR A 109 -5.34 0.39 7.01
C TYR A 109 -4.56 1.24 8.02
N LYS A 110 -4.13 2.45 7.64
CA LYS A 110 -3.41 3.36 8.56
C LYS A 110 -4.23 3.75 9.80
N SER A 111 -5.56 3.81 9.70
CA SER A 111 -6.40 4.18 10.85
C SER A 111 -6.45 3.09 11.92
N ILE A 112 -6.22 1.82 11.53
CA ILE A 112 -6.25 0.68 12.46
C ILE A 112 -4.87 0.29 13.00
N LEU A 113 -3.77 0.91 12.52
CA LEU A 113 -2.43 0.68 13.09
C LEU A 113 -2.37 0.99 14.60
N LYS A 114 -3.18 1.94 15.07
CA LYS A 114 -3.32 2.29 16.49
C LYS A 114 -3.79 1.13 17.38
N ALA A 115 -4.36 0.08 16.80
CA ALA A 115 -4.77 -1.14 17.51
C ALA A 115 -3.62 -2.16 17.70
N GLY A 116 -2.37 -1.76 17.42
CA GLY A 116 -1.18 -2.60 17.61
C GLY A 116 -0.85 -3.48 16.42
N TYR A 117 -1.27 -3.11 15.20
CA TYR A 117 -0.88 -3.83 13.99
C TYR A 117 0.48 -3.35 13.51
N LYS A 118 1.47 -4.25 13.54
CA LYS A 118 2.84 -3.99 13.10
C LYS A 118 3.04 -4.24 11.60
N TYR A 119 2.32 -5.22 11.04
CA TYR A 119 2.53 -5.69 9.68
C TYR A 119 1.35 -5.40 8.75
N VAL A 120 1.64 -5.22 7.46
CA VAL A 120 0.63 -5.13 6.39
C VAL A 120 1.10 -5.95 5.20
N LEU A 121 0.25 -6.86 4.70
CA LEU A 121 0.49 -7.51 3.40
C LEU A 121 0.12 -6.53 2.28
N ILE A 122 1.13 -5.93 1.66
CA ILE A 122 1.00 -4.87 0.65
C ILE A 122 1.46 -5.34 -0.73
N SER A 123 0.85 -4.78 -1.76
CA SER A 123 1.24 -4.96 -3.15
C SER A 123 0.79 -3.74 -3.96
N ASN A 124 1.50 -3.45 -5.06
CA ASN A 124 1.12 -2.37 -5.98
C ASN A 124 -0.25 -2.63 -6.66
N VAL A 125 -0.77 -3.86 -6.65
CA VAL A 125 -2.11 -4.14 -7.19
C VAL A 125 -3.18 -3.29 -6.52
N TYR A 126 -3.08 -3.05 -5.21
CA TYR A 126 -4.08 -2.29 -4.44
C TYR A 126 -4.08 -0.79 -4.74
N LYS A 127 -3.05 -0.27 -5.43
CA LYS A 127 -3.02 1.12 -5.91
C LYS A 127 -3.89 1.33 -7.16
N ASN A 128 -4.26 0.25 -7.85
CA ASN A 128 -5.12 0.26 -9.04
C ASN A 128 -4.57 1.05 -10.25
N GLU A 129 -3.32 1.52 -10.22
CA GLU A 129 -2.70 2.31 -11.31
C GLU A 129 -2.66 1.54 -12.64
N HIS A 130 -2.45 0.23 -12.58
CA HIS A 130 -2.43 -0.68 -13.73
C HIS A 130 -3.75 -0.74 -14.52
N LEU A 131 -4.87 -0.28 -13.93
CA LEU A 131 -6.19 -0.25 -14.57
C LEU A 131 -6.41 0.98 -15.46
N TYR A 132 -5.49 1.95 -15.43
CA TYR A 132 -5.59 3.20 -16.18
C TYR A 132 -4.69 3.25 -17.42
N SER A 133 -3.86 2.24 -17.63
CA SER A 133 -3.00 2.09 -18.80
C SER A 133 -3.28 0.78 -19.53
N GLN A 134 -2.87 0.72 -20.79
CA GLN A 134 -2.82 -0.52 -21.54
C GLN A 134 -1.41 -1.12 -21.38
N PRO A 135 -1.26 -2.41 -21.03
CA PRO A 135 0.03 -3.06 -21.03
C PRO A 135 0.59 -3.10 -22.45
N ASN A 136 1.92 -3.17 -22.55
CA ASN A 136 2.55 -3.40 -23.84
C ASN A 136 2.17 -4.78 -24.37
N GLU A 137 2.19 -4.94 -25.69
CA GLU A 137 1.88 -6.23 -26.32
C GLU A 137 2.89 -7.30 -25.86
N GLY A 138 2.40 -8.45 -25.40
CA GLY A 138 3.22 -9.53 -24.86
C GLY A 138 3.72 -9.32 -23.42
N GLU A 139 3.36 -8.22 -22.77
CA GLU A 139 3.74 -7.96 -21.37
C GLU A 139 2.91 -8.79 -20.39
N LEU A 140 3.59 -9.61 -19.58
CA LEU A 140 2.98 -10.27 -18.43
C LEU A 140 3.12 -9.37 -17.20
N ILE A 141 2.00 -8.80 -16.73
CA ILE A 141 1.98 -8.03 -15.50
C ILE A 141 2.04 -8.98 -14.30
N VAL A 142 3.07 -8.81 -13.47
CA VAL A 142 3.28 -9.54 -12.22
C VAL A 142 3.31 -8.56 -11.05
N PHE A 143 2.60 -8.90 -9.99
CA PHE A 143 2.53 -8.14 -8.76
C PHE A 143 3.28 -8.85 -7.64
N GLU A 144 4.30 -8.18 -7.12
CA GLU A 144 5.00 -8.59 -5.91
C GLU A 144 4.17 -8.27 -4.67
N TYR A 145 4.19 -9.18 -3.70
CA TYR A 145 3.55 -9.04 -2.40
C TYR A 145 4.60 -9.01 -1.32
N PHE A 146 4.51 -7.99 -0.47
CA PHE A 146 5.41 -7.73 0.63
C PHE A 146 4.67 -7.75 1.95
N ILE A 147 5.33 -8.22 3.01
CA ILE A 147 4.93 -7.87 4.37
C ILE A 147 5.69 -6.61 4.75
N LEU A 148 4.99 -5.50 4.93
CA LEU A 148 5.56 -4.23 5.34
C LEU A 148 5.51 -4.10 6.87
N ASP A 149 6.67 -3.95 7.50
CA ASP A 149 6.80 -3.42 8.85
C ASP A 149 6.54 -1.90 8.81
N VAL A 150 5.42 -1.46 9.39
CA VAL A 150 5.03 -0.05 9.35
C VAL A 150 5.84 0.85 10.29
N ASN A 151 6.50 0.26 11.28
CA ASN A 151 7.28 1.01 12.28
C ASN A 151 8.69 1.25 11.78
N GLU A 152 9.31 0.22 11.20
CA GLU A 152 10.69 0.26 10.70
C GLU A 152 10.78 0.64 9.21
N ASN A 153 9.65 0.69 8.50
CA ASN A 153 9.57 0.91 7.06
C ASN A 153 10.42 -0.12 6.29
N VAL A 154 10.27 -1.40 6.64
CA VAL A 154 10.97 -2.53 6.00
C VAL A 154 9.95 -3.41 5.28
N ALA A 155 10.18 -3.70 4.00
CA ALA A 155 9.30 -4.52 3.18
C ALA A 155 9.94 -5.88 2.89
N PHE A 156 9.31 -6.94 3.37
CA PHE A 156 9.76 -8.32 3.19
C PHE A 156 9.05 -8.96 1.99
N LYS A 157 9.76 -9.25 0.90
CA LYS A 157 9.17 -9.85 -0.30
C LYS A 157 8.79 -11.31 -0.03
N VAL A 158 7.52 -11.66 -0.19
CA VAL A 158 7.00 -12.99 0.17
C VAL A 158 6.68 -13.85 -1.04
N PHE A 159 5.93 -13.31 -2.00
CA PHE A 159 5.53 -14.03 -3.21
C PHE A 159 5.09 -13.06 -4.31
N GLU A 160 4.75 -13.62 -5.46
CA GLU A 160 4.27 -12.89 -6.63
C GLU A 160 3.01 -13.55 -7.18
N LEU A 161 2.13 -12.75 -7.78
CA LEU A 161 0.97 -13.20 -8.55
C LEU A 161 0.91 -12.45 -9.88
N ASP A 162 0.57 -13.17 -10.95
CA ASP A 162 0.19 -12.51 -12.20
C ASP A 162 -1.15 -11.78 -12.06
N GLU A 163 -1.40 -10.81 -12.94
CA GLU A 163 -2.64 -10.02 -12.93
C GLU A 163 -3.90 -10.87 -12.96
N MET A 164 -3.89 -12.00 -13.69
CA MET A 164 -5.06 -12.87 -13.82
C MET A 164 -5.48 -13.51 -12.49
N LYS A 165 -4.58 -13.55 -11.51
CA LYS A 165 -4.74 -14.25 -10.23
C LYS A 165 -4.97 -13.33 -9.04
N VAL A 166 -4.86 -12.01 -9.20
CA VAL A 166 -4.94 -11.06 -8.07
C VAL A 166 -6.31 -10.99 -7.39
N TYR A 167 -7.36 -11.50 -8.05
CA TYR A 167 -8.70 -11.62 -7.48
C TYR A 167 -9.00 -12.99 -6.87
N ASP A 168 -8.10 -13.97 -7.05
CA ASP A 168 -8.20 -15.27 -6.39
C ASP A 168 -7.64 -15.19 -4.97
N SER A 169 -8.48 -14.75 -4.06
CA SER A 169 -8.14 -14.58 -2.64
C SER A 169 -7.75 -15.90 -1.96
N LYS A 170 -8.29 -17.05 -2.41
CA LYS A 170 -7.87 -18.36 -1.89
C LYS A 170 -6.42 -18.64 -2.27
N MET A 171 -6.04 -18.33 -3.50
CA MET A 171 -4.66 -18.46 -3.94
C MET A 171 -3.71 -17.49 -3.23
N LEU A 172 -4.13 -16.25 -2.99
CA LEU A 172 -3.37 -15.28 -2.21
C LEU A 172 -3.02 -15.84 -0.82
N ILE A 173 -4.02 -16.29 -0.05
CA ILE A 173 -3.78 -16.87 1.29
C ILE A 173 -2.97 -18.16 1.19
N ARG A 174 -3.26 -19.03 0.22
CA ARG A 174 -2.47 -20.26 0.01
C ARG A 174 -0.98 -19.97 -0.25
N ARG A 175 -0.65 -18.92 -1.01
CA ARG A 175 0.73 -18.51 -1.29
C ARG A 175 1.39 -17.94 -0.04
N LEU A 176 0.70 -17.10 0.71
CA LEU A 176 1.16 -16.61 2.00
C LEU A 176 1.44 -17.77 2.96
N ASN A 177 0.48 -18.67 3.15
CA ASN A 177 0.62 -19.82 4.04
C ASN A 177 1.76 -20.76 3.59
N LYS A 178 1.97 -20.93 2.28
CA LYS A 178 3.11 -21.69 1.77
C LYS A 178 4.46 -21.05 2.14
N ALA A 179 4.55 -19.72 2.16
CA ALA A 179 5.75 -19.03 2.63
C ALA A 179 5.92 -19.20 4.14
N LEU A 180 4.83 -19.05 4.90
CA LEU A 180 4.84 -19.22 6.36
C LEU A 180 5.25 -20.61 6.80
N LYS A 181 4.72 -21.68 6.18
CA LYS A 181 5.07 -23.08 6.51
C LYS A 181 6.57 -23.38 6.45
N LYS A 182 7.32 -22.66 5.61
CA LYS A 182 8.78 -22.84 5.52
C LYS A 182 9.52 -22.28 6.73
N GLN A 183 8.98 -21.23 7.35
CA GLN A 183 9.61 -20.51 8.46
C GLN A 183 8.99 -20.85 9.82
N TYR A 184 7.70 -21.18 9.84
CA TYR A 184 6.89 -21.48 11.02
C TYR A 184 6.12 -22.80 10.84
N PRO A 185 6.81 -23.95 10.78
CA PRO A 185 6.16 -25.24 10.56
C PRO A 185 5.19 -25.61 11.70
N GLU A 186 5.51 -25.25 12.94
CA GLU A 186 4.72 -25.56 14.15
C GLU A 186 3.35 -24.85 14.22
N SER A 187 3.08 -23.91 13.31
CA SER A 187 1.83 -23.15 13.27
C SER A 187 0.78 -23.74 12.32
N TYR A 188 1.02 -24.94 11.78
CA TYR A 188 0.19 -25.62 10.77
C TYR A 188 0.05 -27.12 11.04
#